data_AF-H1AGB2-F1
#
_entry.id   AF-H1AGB2-F1
#
_cell.length_a   1.000
_cell.length_b   1.000
_cell.length_c   1.000
_cell.angle_alpha   90.00
_cell.angle_beta   90.00
_cell.angle_gamma   90.00
#
_symmetry.space_group_name_H-M   'P 1'
#
loop_
_entity.id
_entity.type
_entity.pdbx_description
1 polymer ?
#
loop_
_entity_poly.entity_id
_entity_poly.type
_entity_poly.pdbx_seq_one_letter_code
_entity_poly.pdbx_strand_id
1 'polypeptide(L)'
;EDEISNLVKLDLLEEKEGSLSPASVGSDTLSDLGISSLQDGLALHMRSSMSGLHLVKQGRDRKKIDSQRDFTVASPAEFVTRFGGNKVIEKVLIANNGIAAVKCMRSIRRWSYEMFRNERAIRFVVMVTPEDLKANAEYIKMADHYVPVPGGPNNNNYANVELILDIAKRIPVQAVWAGWGHAS
;
A
#
# COMPACT_ATOMS: atom_id res chain seq x y z
N GLU A 1 1.69 45.94 -43.25
CA GLU A 1 0.99 46.79 -42.27
C GLU A 1 0.90 45.99 -40.99
N ASP A 2 2.05 45.95 -40.31
CA ASP A 2 2.24 45.44 -38.96
C ASP A 2 2.24 46.66 -38.05
N GLU A 3 1.51 46.61 -36.93
CA GLU A 3 1.64 47.49 -35.74
C GLU A 3 0.51 47.10 -34.77
N ILE A 4 0.67 46.72 -33.51
CA ILE A 4 1.73 46.91 -32.52
C ILE A 4 1.74 45.69 -31.57
N SER A 5 2.86 44.99 -31.58
CA SER A 5 3.35 44.18 -30.48
C SER A 5 4.71 44.79 -30.15
N ASN A 6 4.84 45.47 -29.00
CA ASN A 6 6.07 45.77 -28.27
C ASN A 6 5.86 46.96 -27.31
N LEU A 7 6.10 46.72 -26.01
CA LEU A 7 6.84 47.69 -25.20
C LEU A 7 7.64 46.99 -24.08
N VAL A 8 8.94 46.75 -24.37
CA VAL A 8 10.15 47.04 -23.55
C VAL A 8 10.17 46.44 -22.12
N LYS A 9 11.01 45.46 -21.71
CA LYS A 9 12.46 45.16 -21.84
C LYS A 9 13.42 46.26 -21.40
N LEU A 10 13.89 46.20 -20.14
CA LEU A 10 15.13 46.79 -19.61
C LEU A 10 15.42 46.07 -18.27
N ASP A 11 16.60 45.62 -17.89
CA ASP A 11 17.90 45.48 -18.56
C ASP A 11 18.74 44.45 -17.79
N LEU A 12 19.72 43.86 -18.50
CA LEU A 12 20.75 42.93 -18.02
C LEU A 12 21.80 43.64 -17.16
N LEU A 13 22.47 42.91 -16.26
CA LEU A 13 23.94 42.94 -16.14
C LEU A 13 24.46 41.60 -15.58
N GLU A 14 25.46 41.08 -16.27
CA GLU A 14 26.24 39.85 -16.04
C GLU A 14 27.17 39.98 -14.83
N GLU A 15 27.53 38.85 -14.21
CA GLU A 15 28.94 38.45 -14.08
C GLU A 15 29.07 36.91 -14.06
N LYS A 16 30.17 36.45 -14.64
CA LYS A 16 30.53 35.09 -15.04
C LYS A 16 31.73 34.62 -14.19
N GLU A 17 32.04 33.33 -14.33
CA GLU A 17 33.26 32.60 -13.92
C GLU A 17 33.10 31.90 -12.54
N GLY A 18 33.40 30.62 -12.35
CA GLY A 18 34.14 29.66 -13.18
C GLY A 18 33.86 28.22 -12.74
N SER A 19 34.16 27.33 -13.66
CA SER A 19 34.11 25.87 -13.58
C SER A 19 35.01 25.29 -12.48
N LEU A 20 34.75 24.03 -12.11
CA LEU A 20 35.70 22.90 -12.17
C LEU A 20 35.04 21.65 -11.54
N SER A 21 34.82 20.63 -12.36
CA SER A 21 34.52 19.26 -11.91
C SER A 21 35.77 18.61 -11.31
N PRO A 22 35.63 17.55 -10.51
CA PRO A 22 36.51 16.41 -10.70
C PRO A 22 35.81 15.05 -10.68
N ALA A 23 36.58 14.11 -11.20
CA ALA A 23 36.24 12.81 -11.73
C ALA A 23 36.07 11.68 -10.70
N SER A 24 35.54 10.57 -11.21
CA SER A 24 35.42 9.23 -10.65
C SER A 24 36.76 8.50 -10.43
N VAL A 25 36.86 7.75 -9.33
CA VAL A 25 37.53 6.45 -9.07
C VAL A 25 37.24 6.13 -7.59
N GLY A 26 37.08 4.94 -7.03
CA GLY A 26 37.56 3.58 -7.27
C GLY A 26 37.63 2.90 -5.87
N SER A 27 37.58 1.57 -5.82
CA SER A 27 37.22 0.71 -4.67
C SER A 27 38.23 0.59 -3.50
N ASP A 28 37.76 -0.06 -2.42
CA ASP A 28 38.44 -0.99 -1.49
C ASP A 28 38.84 -0.57 -0.04
N THR A 29 38.16 -1.26 0.90
CA THR A 29 38.60 -1.94 2.14
C THR A 29 39.35 -1.25 3.29
N LEU A 30 38.70 -1.30 4.46
CA LEU A 30 39.16 -1.59 5.85
C LEU A 30 40.59 -1.23 6.28
N SER A 31 40.72 -0.45 7.38
CA SER A 31 41.18 -0.93 8.70
C SER A 31 41.39 0.21 9.72
N ASP A 32 40.89 -0.04 10.94
CA ASP A 32 41.53 0.20 12.26
C ASP A 32 41.78 1.63 12.79
N LEU A 33 41.25 1.93 13.98
CA LEU A 33 41.99 2.36 15.19
C LEU A 33 41.05 2.78 16.35
N GLY A 34 41.06 1.97 17.42
CA GLY A 34 41.17 2.40 18.83
C GLY A 34 39.96 2.96 19.59
N ILE A 35 39.48 2.23 20.61
CA ILE A 35 39.63 2.54 22.07
C ILE A 35 38.90 1.47 22.93
N SER A 36 39.67 0.89 23.86
CA SER A 36 39.40 -0.03 24.99
C SER A 36 38.50 0.58 26.09
N SER A 37 37.78 -0.08 27.02
CA SER A 37 37.81 -1.44 27.63
C SER A 37 36.60 -1.68 28.57
N LEU A 38 36.35 -2.95 28.92
CA LEU A 38 35.55 -3.56 30.02
C LEU A 38 34.12 -4.02 29.62
N GLN A 39 33.62 -5.23 29.86
CA GLN A 39 34.10 -6.49 30.46
C GLN A 39 33.02 -7.59 30.20
N ASP A 40 33.44 -8.87 30.22
CA ASP A 40 32.66 -10.12 30.34
C ASP A 40 31.92 -10.78 29.15
N GLY A 41 32.34 -12.03 28.85
CA GLY A 41 31.42 -13.17 28.92
C GLY A 41 30.98 -13.91 27.63
N LEU A 42 31.59 -15.08 27.40
CA LEU A 42 30.98 -16.31 26.87
C LEU A 42 30.73 -16.48 25.34
N ALA A 43 31.70 -17.17 24.73
CA ALA A 43 31.63 -18.25 23.73
C ALA A 43 30.29 -18.56 23.02
N LEU A 44 30.26 -18.38 21.69
CA LEU A 44 29.49 -19.23 20.76
C LEU A 44 30.24 -19.38 19.41
N HIS A 45 30.92 -20.50 19.24
CA HIS A 45 31.34 -21.04 17.93
C HIS A 45 31.14 -22.55 17.97
N MET A 46 30.01 -23.04 17.47
CA MET A 46 29.84 -24.47 17.17
C MET A 46 28.99 -24.63 15.90
N ARG A 47 29.70 -24.94 14.80
CA ARG A 47 29.11 -25.43 13.55
C ARG A 47 28.45 -26.79 13.81
N SER A 48 27.17 -26.93 13.43
CA SER A 48 26.50 -28.23 13.44
C SER A 48 26.84 -29.00 12.15
N SER A 49 27.60 -30.09 12.32
CA SER A 49 27.95 -31.06 11.29
C SER A 49 26.74 -31.93 10.92
N MET A 50 26.44 -32.09 9.63
CA MET A 50 25.39 -32.98 9.11
C MET A 50 25.98 -34.32 8.69
N SER A 51 26.17 -35.23 9.65
CA SER A 51 26.38 -36.65 9.36
C SER A 51 25.48 -37.52 10.24
N GLY A 52 24.62 -38.31 9.60
CA GLY A 52 23.75 -39.26 10.30
C GLY A 52 22.59 -39.82 9.47
N LEU A 53 22.89 -40.45 8.33
CA LEU A 53 21.95 -41.35 7.66
C LEU A 53 21.71 -42.57 8.57
N HIS A 54 20.54 -42.64 9.21
CA HIS A 54 20.06 -43.86 9.86
C HIS A 54 18.67 -44.21 9.32
N LEU A 55 18.67 -45.06 8.30
CA LEU A 55 17.48 -45.61 7.65
C LEU A 55 16.91 -46.75 8.49
N VAL A 56 16.00 -46.44 9.43
CA VAL A 56 15.15 -47.45 10.07
C VAL A 56 13.76 -47.42 9.44
N LYS A 57 13.50 -48.52 8.73
CA LYS A 57 12.26 -48.88 8.05
C LYS A 57 11.21 -49.22 9.11
N GLN A 58 10.22 -48.36 9.31
CA GLN A 58 8.98 -48.75 10.00
C GLN A 58 7.79 -48.23 9.19
N GLY A 59 7.17 -49.17 8.45
CA GLY A 59 5.90 -48.94 7.80
C GLY A 59 4.84 -48.56 8.83
N ARG A 60 4.24 -47.39 8.62
CA ARG A 60 2.88 -47.09 9.04
C ARG A 60 2.26 -46.34 7.88
N ASP A 61 1.12 -46.83 7.43
CA ASP A 61 0.20 -46.13 6.55
C ASP A 61 -0.05 -44.72 7.10
N ARG A 62 0.73 -43.75 6.63
CA ARG A 62 0.30 -42.36 6.61
C ARG A 62 -0.82 -42.36 5.59
N LYS A 63 -2.06 -42.55 6.07
CA LYS A 63 -3.19 -41.84 5.49
C LYS A 63 -2.65 -40.45 5.20
N LYS A 64 -2.45 -40.13 3.91
CA LYS A 64 -2.19 -38.78 3.47
C LYS A 64 -3.40 -38.01 3.97
N ILE A 65 -3.25 -37.43 5.16
CA ILE A 65 -4.11 -36.37 5.62
C ILE A 65 -3.97 -35.37 4.49
N ASP A 66 -5.07 -35.14 3.79
CA ASP A 66 -5.29 -34.06 2.85
C ASP A 66 -5.22 -32.73 3.65
N SER A 67 -4.08 -32.51 4.33
CA SER A 67 -3.81 -31.47 5.33
C SER A 67 -3.57 -30.11 4.69
N GLN A 68 -4.01 -29.97 3.44
CA GLN A 68 -3.94 -28.76 2.68
C GLN A 68 -4.97 -28.82 1.55
N ARG A 69 -6.24 -29.09 1.88
CA ARG A 69 -7.28 -28.43 1.07
C ARG A 69 -7.00 -26.95 1.23
N ASP A 70 -6.44 -26.34 0.18
CA ASP A 70 -6.26 -24.91 0.12
C ASP A 70 -7.54 -24.28 0.65
N PHE A 71 -7.42 -23.56 1.78
CA PHE A 71 -8.55 -23.04 2.55
C PHE A 71 -9.24 -21.86 1.84
N THR A 72 -9.07 -21.80 0.52
CA THR A 72 -9.64 -20.83 -0.39
C THR A 72 -11.12 -21.11 -0.60
N VAL A 73 -11.86 -20.05 -0.85
CA VAL A 73 -13.30 -20.06 -1.16
C VAL A 73 -13.53 -19.26 -2.44
N ALA A 74 -14.60 -19.54 -3.19
CA ALA A 74 -14.79 -18.93 -4.51
C ALA A 74 -15.30 -17.48 -4.44
N SER A 75 -15.96 -17.08 -3.34
CA SER A 75 -16.58 -15.75 -3.22
C SER A 75 -16.69 -15.25 -1.77
N PRO A 76 -16.84 -13.92 -1.55
CA PRO A 76 -17.10 -13.37 -0.22
C PRO A 76 -18.38 -13.92 0.43
N ALA A 77 -19.42 -14.23 -0.34
CA ALA A 77 -20.64 -14.86 0.19
C ALA A 77 -20.37 -16.26 0.77
N GLU A 78 -19.58 -17.07 0.07
CA GLU A 78 -19.16 -18.39 0.55
C GLU A 78 -18.25 -18.26 1.79
N PHE A 79 -17.32 -17.29 1.78
CA PHE A 79 -16.49 -16.98 2.95
C PHE A 79 -17.35 -16.69 4.17
N VAL A 80 -18.29 -15.75 4.06
CA VAL A 80 -19.14 -15.37 5.20
C VAL A 80 -19.92 -16.57 5.74
N THR A 81 -20.49 -17.39 4.86
CA THR A 81 -21.23 -18.60 5.26
C THR A 81 -20.32 -19.60 5.97
N ARG A 82 -19.15 -19.89 5.40
CA ARG A 82 -18.22 -20.91 5.92
C ARG A 82 -17.60 -20.53 7.27
N PHE A 83 -17.42 -19.23 7.51
CA PHE A 83 -16.82 -18.71 8.75
C PHE A 83 -17.85 -18.21 9.76
N GLY A 84 -19.15 -18.45 9.54
CA GLY A 84 -20.21 -18.10 10.49
C GLY A 84 -20.53 -16.61 10.59
N GLY A 85 -20.21 -15.83 9.55
CA GLY A 85 -20.62 -14.43 9.45
C GLY A 85 -22.09 -14.30 9.00
N ASN A 86 -22.64 -13.10 9.15
CA ASN A 86 -24.06 -12.81 8.87
C ASN A 86 -24.29 -11.70 7.82
N LYS A 87 -23.23 -11.05 7.33
CA LYS A 87 -23.31 -9.96 6.37
C LYS A 87 -22.21 -10.06 5.33
N VAL A 88 -22.61 -10.16 4.07
CA VAL A 88 -21.69 -10.19 2.92
C VAL A 88 -21.27 -8.77 2.57
N ILE A 89 -19.95 -8.56 2.45
CA ILE A 89 -19.35 -7.29 2.01
C ILE A 89 -18.50 -7.60 0.79
N GLU A 90 -18.91 -7.09 -0.37
CA GLU A 90 -18.20 -7.26 -1.65
C GLU A 90 -17.77 -5.93 -2.24
N LYS A 91 -18.30 -4.82 -1.71
CA LYS A 91 -18.02 -3.46 -2.17
C LYS A 91 -17.94 -2.52 -0.98
N VAL A 92 -16.83 -1.80 -0.91
CA VAL A 92 -16.50 -0.87 0.18
C VAL A 92 -16.33 0.54 -0.39
N LEU A 93 -17.01 1.51 0.21
CA LEU A 93 -16.72 2.93 -0.01
C LEU A 93 -15.58 3.36 0.93
N ILE A 94 -14.53 3.95 0.39
CA ILE A 94 -13.45 4.56 1.16
C ILE A 94 -13.74 6.05 1.26
N ALA A 95 -14.04 6.50 2.49
CA ALA A 95 -14.26 7.90 2.85
C ALA A 95 -12.97 8.53 3.37
N ASN A 96 -11.87 8.32 2.65
CA ASN A 96 -10.53 8.82 2.96
C ASN A 96 -9.72 8.91 1.65
N ASN A 97 -8.57 9.56 1.68
CA ASN A 97 -7.64 9.69 0.56
C ASN A 97 -6.22 9.27 0.96
N GLY A 98 -5.24 9.66 0.14
CA GLY A 98 -3.82 9.51 0.43
C GLY A 98 -3.40 8.10 0.83
N ILE A 99 -2.51 8.01 1.83
CA ILE A 99 -1.91 6.74 2.25
C ILE A 99 -2.92 5.82 2.96
N ALA A 100 -3.96 6.37 3.59
CA ALA A 100 -5.00 5.59 4.24
C ALA A 100 -5.76 4.73 3.22
N ALA A 101 -6.21 5.36 2.13
CA ALA A 101 -6.89 4.67 1.03
C ALA A 101 -5.97 3.62 0.37
N VAL A 102 -4.72 3.99 0.06
CA VAL A 102 -3.74 3.06 -0.55
C VAL A 102 -3.51 1.84 0.35
N LYS A 103 -3.27 2.06 1.64
CA LYS A 103 -2.96 0.97 2.57
C LYS A 103 -4.16 0.04 2.76
N CYS A 104 -5.36 0.59 2.87
CA CYS A 104 -6.60 -0.17 2.96
C CYS A 104 -6.76 -1.10 1.74
N MET A 105 -6.71 -0.53 0.53
CA MET A 105 -6.86 -1.31 -0.69
C MET A 105 -5.77 -2.37 -0.85
N ARG A 106 -4.49 -2.02 -0.70
CA ARG A 106 -3.39 -2.99 -0.83
C ARG A 106 -3.52 -4.16 0.16
N SER A 107 -3.86 -3.87 1.42
CA SER A 107 -4.00 -4.90 2.44
C SER A 107 -5.19 -5.83 2.18
N ILE A 108 -6.36 -5.28 1.87
CA ILE A 108 -7.55 -6.11 1.60
C ILE A 108 -7.39 -6.87 0.29
N ARG A 109 -6.79 -6.29 -0.76
CA ARG A 109 -6.53 -7.00 -2.02
C ARG A 109 -5.55 -8.15 -1.85
N ARG A 110 -4.49 -7.96 -1.06
CA ARG A 110 -3.56 -9.05 -0.71
C ARG A 110 -4.29 -10.18 0.00
N TRP A 111 -5.07 -9.87 1.03
CA TRP A 111 -5.88 -10.86 1.73
C TRP A 111 -6.90 -11.53 0.80
N SER A 112 -7.53 -10.76 -0.08
CA SER A 112 -8.50 -11.26 -1.05
C SER A 112 -7.85 -12.23 -2.05
N TYR A 113 -6.62 -11.96 -2.47
CA TYR A 113 -5.87 -12.89 -3.32
C TYR A 113 -5.50 -14.18 -2.58
N GLU A 114 -5.11 -14.08 -1.31
CA GLU A 114 -4.81 -15.25 -0.47
C GLU A 114 -6.06 -16.12 -0.25
N MET A 115 -7.24 -15.50 -0.08
CA MET A 115 -8.48 -16.21 0.24
C MET A 115 -9.31 -16.66 -0.98
N PHE A 116 -9.43 -15.80 -1.99
CA PHE A 116 -10.32 -16.01 -3.14
C PHE A 116 -9.56 -16.31 -4.43
N ARG A 117 -8.22 -16.28 -4.41
CA ARG A 117 -7.38 -16.24 -5.63
C ARG A 117 -7.78 -15.11 -6.60
N ASN A 118 -8.39 -14.06 -6.04
CA ASN A 118 -8.90 -12.91 -6.78
C ASN A 118 -8.71 -11.65 -5.92
N GLU A 119 -7.76 -10.81 -6.31
CA GLU A 119 -7.50 -9.54 -5.61
C GLU A 119 -8.69 -8.56 -5.68
N ARG A 120 -9.58 -8.70 -6.67
CA ARG A 120 -10.77 -7.86 -6.85
C ARG A 120 -12.06 -8.50 -6.32
N ALA A 121 -11.97 -9.55 -5.51
CA ALA A 121 -13.13 -10.13 -4.84
C ALA A 121 -13.85 -9.10 -3.96
N ILE A 122 -13.10 -8.17 -3.37
CA ILE A 122 -13.62 -6.98 -2.69
C ILE A 122 -13.36 -5.75 -3.56
N ARG A 123 -14.44 -5.09 -3.99
CA ARG A 123 -14.42 -3.91 -4.86
C ARG A 123 -14.33 -2.62 -4.03
N PHE A 124 -13.57 -1.66 -4.52
CA PHE A 124 -13.40 -0.37 -3.87
C PHE A 124 -14.01 0.78 -4.67
N VAL A 125 -14.84 1.55 -3.98
CA VAL A 125 -15.31 2.87 -4.43
C VAL A 125 -14.56 3.91 -3.60
N VAL A 126 -13.95 4.91 -4.22
CA VAL A 126 -13.23 5.97 -3.50
C VAL A 126 -13.88 7.34 -3.73
N MET A 127 -13.96 8.16 -2.69
CA MET A 127 -14.30 9.58 -2.84
C MET A 127 -13.07 10.36 -3.31
N VAL A 128 -13.24 11.27 -4.27
CA VAL A 128 -12.10 11.98 -4.89
C VAL A 128 -12.40 13.46 -5.04
N THR A 129 -11.53 14.29 -4.43
CA THR A 129 -11.58 15.74 -4.56
C THR A 129 -10.89 16.21 -5.85
N PRO A 130 -11.19 17.42 -6.36
CA PRO A 130 -10.45 18.02 -7.46
C PRO A 130 -8.94 18.15 -7.19
N GLU A 131 -8.56 18.37 -5.93
CA GLU A 131 -7.17 18.48 -5.48
C GLU A 131 -6.45 17.13 -5.63
N ASP A 132 -7.09 16.02 -5.24
CA ASP A 132 -6.52 14.68 -5.42
C ASP A 132 -6.37 14.30 -6.90
N LEU A 133 -7.36 14.67 -7.74
CA LEU A 133 -7.27 14.48 -9.19
C LEU A 133 -6.12 15.27 -9.80
N LYS A 134 -6.00 16.55 -9.42
CA LYS A 134 -4.91 17.43 -9.87
C LYS A 134 -3.55 16.92 -9.43
N ALA A 135 -3.46 16.34 -8.23
CA ALA A 135 -2.25 15.71 -7.72
C ALA A 135 -1.99 14.32 -8.31
N ASN A 136 -2.88 13.79 -9.16
CA ASN A 136 -2.78 12.46 -9.76
C ASN A 136 -2.62 11.35 -8.69
N ALA A 137 -3.37 11.47 -7.59
CA ALA A 137 -3.20 10.64 -6.42
C ALA A 137 -3.33 9.14 -6.71
N GLU A 138 -2.40 8.34 -6.18
CA GLU A 138 -2.26 6.92 -6.52
C GLU A 138 -3.53 6.10 -6.23
N TYR A 139 -4.21 6.41 -5.12
CA TYR A 139 -5.40 5.69 -4.69
C TYR A 139 -6.52 5.73 -5.75
N ILE A 140 -6.60 6.80 -6.56
CA ILE A 140 -7.62 6.95 -7.61
C ILE A 140 -7.45 5.87 -8.68
N LYS A 141 -6.19 5.61 -9.09
CA LYS A 141 -5.87 4.59 -10.10
C LYS A 141 -6.00 3.17 -9.58
N MET A 142 -5.85 3.01 -8.26
CA MET A 142 -5.94 1.72 -7.60
C MET A 142 -7.40 1.28 -7.43
N ALA A 143 -8.31 2.22 -7.21
CA ALA A 143 -9.73 1.92 -6.98
C ALA A 143 -10.42 1.30 -8.20
N ASP A 144 -11.50 0.55 -7.95
CA ASP A 144 -12.33 -0.03 -9.01
C ASP A 144 -13.32 1.01 -9.57
N HIS A 145 -13.72 1.97 -8.73
CA HIS A 145 -14.59 3.08 -9.09
C HIS A 145 -14.27 4.31 -8.25
N TYR A 146 -14.45 5.50 -8.79
CA TYR A 146 -14.29 6.74 -8.03
C TYR A 146 -15.52 7.64 -8.18
N VAL A 147 -15.77 8.45 -7.14
CA VAL A 147 -16.87 9.41 -7.07
C VAL A 147 -16.29 10.79 -6.85
N PRO A 148 -16.51 11.75 -7.78
CA PRO A 148 -16.09 13.12 -7.55
C PRO A 148 -16.89 13.74 -6.40
N VAL A 149 -16.20 14.42 -5.50
CA VAL A 149 -16.78 15.15 -4.35
C VAL A 149 -16.26 16.59 -4.32
N PRO A 150 -16.92 17.51 -3.59
CA PRO A 150 -16.45 18.89 -3.48
C PRO A 150 -15.02 19.01 -2.92
N GLY A 151 -14.25 19.97 -3.43
CA GLY A 151 -12.92 20.29 -2.92
C GLY A 151 -12.93 21.16 -1.66
N GLY A 152 -11.76 21.71 -1.32
CA GLY A 152 -11.60 22.57 -0.14
C GLY A 152 -11.53 21.80 1.19
N PRO A 153 -11.86 22.45 2.32
CA PRO A 153 -11.72 21.86 3.66
C PRO A 153 -12.50 20.55 3.81
N ASN A 154 -12.03 19.67 4.68
CA ASN A 154 -12.51 18.28 4.72
C ASN A 154 -13.99 18.11 5.15
N ASN A 155 -14.57 19.10 5.82
CA ASN A 155 -16.00 19.17 6.16
C ASN A 155 -16.91 19.25 4.92
N ASN A 156 -16.37 19.56 3.74
CA ASN A 156 -17.09 19.53 2.48
C ASN A 156 -17.07 18.14 1.81
N ASN A 157 -16.18 17.24 2.25
CA ASN A 157 -15.93 15.96 1.58
C ASN A 157 -15.78 14.79 2.57
N TYR A 158 -14.55 14.41 2.92
CA TYR A 158 -14.23 13.20 3.69
C TYR A 158 -14.73 13.22 5.13
N ALA A 159 -14.99 14.41 5.70
CA ALA A 159 -15.57 14.54 7.04
C ALA A 159 -17.09 14.83 7.00
N ASN A 160 -17.69 14.92 5.81
CA ASN A 160 -19.12 15.16 5.65
C ASN A 160 -19.90 13.84 5.68
N VAL A 161 -20.42 13.49 6.86
CA VAL A 161 -21.16 12.23 7.07
C VAL A 161 -22.41 12.14 6.20
N GLU A 162 -23.12 13.25 5.96
CA GLU A 162 -24.32 13.26 5.12
C GLU A 162 -23.98 12.94 3.67
N LEU A 163 -22.91 13.54 3.14
CA LEU A 163 -22.41 13.24 1.80
C LEU A 163 -21.92 11.79 1.68
N ILE A 164 -21.18 11.29 2.66
CA ILE A 164 -20.72 9.88 2.67
C ILE A 164 -21.92 8.95 2.62
N LEU A 165 -22.95 9.24 3.42
CA LEU A 165 -24.18 8.44 3.48
C LEU A 165 -24.95 8.50 2.15
N ASP A 166 -25.07 9.69 1.54
CA ASP A 166 -25.70 9.84 0.22
C ASP A 166 -24.97 9.03 -0.85
N ILE A 167 -23.64 9.13 -0.91
CA ILE A 167 -22.82 8.36 -1.86
C ILE A 167 -22.99 6.85 -1.63
N ALA A 168 -22.98 6.40 -0.37
CA ALA A 168 -23.15 4.99 -0.03
C ALA A 168 -24.55 4.44 -0.38
N LYS A 169 -25.57 5.29 -0.37
CA LYS A 169 -26.94 4.94 -0.80
C LYS A 169 -27.06 4.93 -2.33
N ARG A 170 -26.51 5.95 -3.00
CA ARG A 170 -26.56 6.09 -4.46
C ARG A 170 -25.74 5.02 -5.18
N ILE A 171 -24.56 4.71 -4.64
CA ILE A 171 -23.73 3.59 -5.09
C ILE A 171 -23.85 2.53 -4.02
N PRO A 172 -24.66 1.47 -4.22
CA PRO A 172 -24.94 0.49 -3.18
C PRO A 172 -23.66 -0.28 -2.84
N VAL A 173 -22.97 0.22 -1.82
CA VAL A 173 -21.85 -0.39 -1.12
C VAL A 173 -22.40 -1.06 0.14
N GLN A 174 -21.76 -2.13 0.61
CA GLN A 174 -22.20 -2.83 1.81
C GLN A 174 -21.55 -2.30 3.08
N ALA A 175 -20.42 -1.60 2.92
CA ALA A 175 -19.63 -1.03 4.01
C ALA A 175 -18.95 0.28 3.59
N VAL A 176 -18.61 1.09 4.59
CA VAL A 176 -17.78 2.29 4.47
C VAL A 176 -16.55 2.12 5.34
N TRP A 177 -15.38 2.51 4.84
CA TRP A 177 -14.13 2.52 5.59
C TRP A 177 -13.59 3.96 5.66
N ALA A 178 -13.44 4.48 6.87
CA ALA A 178 -13.00 5.86 7.11
C ALA A 178 -11.50 5.97 7.47
N GLY A 179 -10.85 4.87 7.88
CA GLY A 179 -9.43 4.90 8.23
C GLY A 179 -9.14 5.75 9.47
N TRP A 180 -8.30 6.77 9.33
CA TRP A 180 -7.99 7.73 10.39
C TRP A 180 -8.14 9.16 9.88
N GLY A 181 -8.51 10.07 10.79
CA GLY A 181 -8.83 11.45 10.46
C GLY A 181 -10.19 11.57 9.75
N HIS A 182 -10.56 12.78 9.39
CA HIS A 182 -11.86 13.08 8.77
C HIS A 182 -13.05 12.64 9.64
N ALA A 183 -13.79 11.61 9.22
CA ALA A 183 -14.93 11.04 9.93
C ALA A 183 -14.64 9.66 10.56
N SER A 184 -13.36 9.33 10.83
CA SER A 184 -12.94 8.09 11.51
C SER A 184 -13.35 8.02 12.97
#